data_AF-A0A0B1SGJ4-F1
#
_entry.id   AF-A0A0B1SGJ4-F1
#
_cell.length_a   1.000
_cell.length_b   1.000
_cell.length_c   1.000
_cell.angle_alpha   90.00
_cell.angle_beta   90.00
_cell.angle_gamma   90.00
#
_symmetry.space_group_name_H-M   'P 1'
#
loop_
_entity.id
_entity.type
_entity.pdbx_description
1 polymer ?
#
loop_
_entity_poly.entity_id
_entity_poly.type
_entity_poly.pdbx_seq_one_letter_code
_entity_poly.pdbx_strand_id
1 'polypeptide(L)' 'MEEDPDEEPHGHITSLAVKRSYRRLGLAQKLMDQTARAMVETFNARYVSLHVRVSNRAALNLYQNTLKFTASEVEPK' A
#
# COMPACT_ATOMS: atom_id res chain seq x y z
N MET A 1 10.94 14.28 -4.23
CA MET A 1 10.85 12.96 -4.84
C MET A 1 11.13 13.20 -6.30
N GLU A 2 12.38 13.02 -6.70
CA GLU A 2 12.73 12.97 -8.12
C GLU A 2 12.55 11.50 -8.50
N GLU A 3 11.57 11.20 -9.34
CA GLU A 3 11.41 9.87 -9.91
C GLU A 3 12.55 9.66 -10.91
N ASP A 4 13.31 8.59 -10.73
CA ASP A 4 14.35 8.21 -11.68
C ASP A 4 13.64 7.92 -13.03
N PRO A 5 14.03 8.53 -14.15
CA PRO A 5 13.33 8.39 -15.42
C PRO A 5 13.26 6.95 -15.96
N ASP A 6 14.02 6.03 -15.38
CA ASP A 6 14.02 4.60 -15.70
C ASP A 6 13.08 3.76 -14.81
N GLU A 7 12.40 4.37 -13.83
CA GLU A 7 11.49 3.63 -12.94
C GLU A 7 10.14 3.39 -13.62
N GLU A 8 9.67 2.14 -13.60
CA GLU A 8 8.35 1.81 -14.16
C GLU A 8 7.25 2.60 -13.43
N PRO A 9 6.20 3.07 -14.15
CA PRO A 9 5.09 3.79 -13.52
C PRO A 9 4.53 2.97 -12.36
N HIS A 10 4.43 3.57 -11.18
CA HIS A 10 3.96 2.87 -9.99
C HIS A 10 3.12 3.79 -9.10
N GLY A 11 2.26 3.19 -8.28
CA GLY A 11 1.47 3.91 -7.30
C GLY A 11 2.18 3.97 -5.96
N HIS A 12 1.99 5.04 -5.20
CA HIS A 12 2.44 5.12 -3.82
C HIS A 12 1.27 5.40 -2.87
N ILE A 13 1.16 4.63 -1.79
CA ILE A 13 0.14 4.86 -0.76
C ILE A 13 0.68 5.81 0.30
N THR A 14 0.27 7.08 0.21
CA THR A 14 0.63 8.11 1.19
C THR A 14 0.03 7.84 2.57
N SER A 15 -1.25 7.44 2.63
CA SER A 15 -1.93 7.20 3.90
C SER A 15 -3.15 6.30 3.74
N LEU A 16 -3.36 5.43 4.74
CA LEU A 16 -4.55 4.60 4.87
C LEU A 16 -4.98 4.53 6.32
N ALA A 17 -6.24 4.87 6.61
CA ALA A 17 -6.78 4.81 7.95
C ALA A 17 -8.24 4.34 7.95
N VAL A 18 -8.58 3.52 8.96
CA VAL A 18 -9.96 3.15 9.28
C VAL A 18 -10.21 3.41 10.76
N LYS A 19 -11.29 4.12 11.06
CA LYS A 19 -11.72 4.44 12.44
C LYS A 19 -11.87 3.13 13.24
N ARG A 20 -11.41 3.14 14.50
CA ARG A 20 -11.28 1.92 15.33
C ARG A 20 -12.56 1.09 15.39
N SER A 21 -13.71 1.74 15.54
CA SER A 21 -15.04 1.11 15.61
C SER A 21 -15.47 0.38 14.33
N TYR A 22 -14.81 0.65 13.20
CA TYR A 22 -15.13 0.06 11.88
C TYR A 22 -13.99 -0.83 11.34
N ARG A 23 -12.98 -1.14 12.17
CA ARG A 23 -11.92 -2.08 11.79
C ARG A 23 -12.47 -3.51 11.75
N ARG A 24 -11.75 -4.40 11.07
CA ARG A 24 -12.10 -5.83 10.87
C ARG A 24 -13.37 -6.08 10.06
N LEU A 25 -13.91 -5.05 9.40
CA LEU A 25 -15.03 -5.16 8.45
C LEU A 25 -14.57 -5.26 6.98
N GLY A 26 -13.27 -5.48 6.73
CA GLY A 26 -12.70 -5.55 5.38
C GLY A 26 -12.58 -4.20 4.65
N LEU A 27 -12.89 -3.07 5.30
CA LEU A 27 -12.89 -1.74 4.65
C LEU A 27 -11.52 -1.36 4.09
N ALA A 28 -10.44 -1.61 4.83
CA ALA A 28 -9.09 -1.26 4.39
C ALA A 28 -8.68 -2.03 3.11
N GLN A 29 -9.06 -3.31 3.02
CA GLN A 29 -8.82 -4.11 1.83
C GLN A 29 -9.60 -3.55 0.63
N LYS A 30 -10.90 -3.29 0.80
CA LYS A 30 -11.74 -2.73 -0.28
C LYS A 30 -11.21 -1.39 -0.80
N LEU A 31 -10.73 -0.52 0.10
CA LEU A 31 -10.12 0.75 -0.27
C LEU A 31 -8.82 0.56 -1.06
N MET A 32 -7.98 -0.40 -0.66
CA MET A 32 -6.73 -0.71 -1.35
C MET A 32 -6.98 -1.32 -2.73
N ASP A 33 -7.93 -2.25 -2.86
CA ASP A 33 -8.29 -2.89 -4.13
C ASP A 33 -8.79 -1.84 -5.15
N GLN A 34 -9.65 -0.92 -4.72
CA GLN A 34 -10.15 0.17 -5.56
C GLN A 34 -9.03 1.15 -5.95
N THR A 35 -8.18 1.52 -5.00
CA THR A 35 -7.04 2.40 -5.25
C THR A 35 -6.07 1.79 -6.27
N ALA A 36 -5.68 0.53 -6.07
CA ALA A 36 -4.77 -0.18 -6.97
C ALA A 36 -5.37 -0.30 -8.38
N ARG A 37 -6.66 -0.63 -8.49
CA ARG A 37 -7.35 -0.66 -9.78
C ARG A 37 -7.33 0.69 -10.48
N ALA A 38 -7.63 1.78 -9.77
CA ALA A 38 -7.62 3.12 -10.34
C ALA A 38 -6.22 3.54 -10.81
N MET A 39 -5.16 3.16 -10.07
CA MET A 39 -3.77 3.40 -10.45
C MET A 39 -3.40 2.69 -11.76
N VAL A 40 -3.82 1.43 -11.93
CA VAL A 40 -3.62 0.68 -13.18
C VAL A 40 -4.41 1.31 -14.33
N GLU A 41 -5.71 1.55 -14.14
CA GLU A 41 -6.60 2.01 -15.21
C GLU A 41 -6.29 3.45 -15.68
N THR A 42 -5.83 4.32 -14.78
CA THR A 42 -5.62 5.74 -15.08
C THR A 42 -4.18 6.07 -15.45
N PHE A 43 -3.21 5.38 -14.82
CA PHE A 43 -1.78 5.71 -14.93
C PHE A 43 -0.92 4.54 -15.40
N ASN A 44 -1.53 3.38 -15.71
CA ASN A 44 -0.81 2.18 -16.14
C ASN A 44 0.26 1.73 -15.13
N ALA A 45 -0.02 1.91 -13.83
CA ALA A 45 0.89 1.53 -12.75
C ALA A 45 1.18 0.01 -12.76
N ARG A 46 2.44 -0.37 -12.56
CA ARG A 46 2.94 -1.75 -12.57
C ARG A 46 2.96 -2.38 -11.19
N TYR A 47 3.23 -1.57 -10.17
CA TYR A 47 3.19 -1.98 -8.78
C TYR A 47 2.71 -0.83 -7.89
N VAL A 48 2.52 -1.14 -6.61
CA VAL A 48 2.19 -0.16 -5.58
C VAL A 48 3.21 -0.28 -4.45
N SER A 49 3.79 0.83 -4.03
CA SER A 49 4.73 0.93 -2.91
C SER A 49 4.08 1.65 -1.72
N LEU A 50 4.57 1.35 -0.50
CA LEU A 50 4.17 2.04 0.72
C LEU A 50 5.20 1.79 1.82
N HIS A 51 5.21 2.67 2.82
CA HIS A 51 5.97 2.46 4.05
C HIS A 51 5.08 1.99 5.19
N VAL A 52 5.59 1.08 5.99
CA VAL A 52 4.92 0.62 7.21
C VAL A 52 5.92 0.49 8.35
N ARG A 53 5.55 0.99 9.53
CA ARG A 53 6.37 0.83 10.73
C ARG A 53 6.44 -0.64 11.12
N VAL A 54 7.65 -1.12 11.43
CA VAL A 54 7.91 -2.50 11.89
C VAL A 54 7.08 -2.89 13.13
N SER A 55 6.72 -1.92 13.98
CA SER A 55 5.90 -2.14 15.16
C SER A 55 4.39 -2.26 14.87
N ASN A 56 3.92 -1.92 13.67
CA ASN A 56 2.51 -1.92 13.33
C ASN A 56 2.05 -3.30 12.83
N ARG A 57 1.91 -4.25 13.75
CA ARG A 57 1.51 -5.65 13.45
C ARG A 57 0.19 -5.76 12.68
N ALA A 58 -0.77 -4.86 12.94
CA ALA A 58 -2.07 -4.90 12.27
C ALA A 58 -1.95 -4.53 10.78
N ALA A 59 -1.18 -3.48 10.46
CA ALA A 59 -0.92 -3.08 9.09
C ALA A 59 -0.05 -4.09 8.35
N LEU A 60 0.98 -4.64 9.01
CA LEU A 60 1.81 -5.70 8.44
C LEU A 60 0.96 -6.92 8.03
N ASN A 61 0.03 -7.36 8.89
CA ASN A 61 -0.88 -8.45 8.56
C ASN A 61 -1.83 -8.11 7.39
N LEU A 62 -2.31 -6.87 7.32
CA LEU A 62 -3.11 -6.40 6.18
C LEU A 62 -2.29 -6.48 4.88
N TYR A 63 -1.13 -5.83 4.84
CA TYR A 63 -0.34 -5.72 3.62
C TYR A 63 0.22 -7.08 3.17
N GLN A 64 0.86 -7.84 4.05
CA GLN A 64 1.51 -9.11 3.69
C GLN A 64 0.50 -10.25 3.49
N ASN A 65 -0.37 -10.49 4.47
CA ASN A 65 -1.20 -11.69 4.47
C ASN A 65 -2.49 -11.52 3.66
N THR A 66 -3.09 -10.32 3.70
CA THR A 66 -4.37 -10.06 3.03
C THR A 66 -4.16 -9.56 1.60
N LEU A 67 -3.30 -8.55 1.43
CA LEU A 67 -3.07 -7.87 0.15
C LEU A 67 -1.84 -8.38 -0.63
N LYS A 68 -1.09 -9.34 -0.07
CA LYS A 68 0.04 -10.01 -0.73
C LYS A 68 1.21 -9.09 -1.13
N PHE A 69 1.41 -8.00 -0.39
CA PHE A 69 2.61 -7.18 -0.52
C PHE A 69 3.84 -7.96 -0.03
N THR A 70 4.97 -7.75 -0.69
CA THR A 70 6.29 -8.24 -0.30
C THR A 70 7.09 -7.11 0.35
N ALA A 71 7.95 -7.44 1.31
CA ALA A 71 8.90 -6.48 1.84
C ALA A 71 10.08 -6.34 0.88
N SER A 72 10.38 -5.12 0.44
CA SER A 72 11.53 -4.81 -0.42
C SER A 72 12.76 -4.42 0.41
N GLU A 73 12.63 -3.40 1.24
CA GLU A 73 13.72 -2.79 2.01
C GLU A 73 13.24 -2.40 3.43
N VAL A 74 14.20 -2.37 4.37
CA VAL A 74 13.99 -1.80 5.71
C VAL A 74 14.81 -0.52 5.81
N GLU A 75 14.14 0.62 5.74
CA GLU A 75 14.80 1.92 5.90
C GLU A 75 15.26 2.13 7.35
N PRO A 76 16.49 2.64 7.57
CA PRO A 76 16.95 3.05 8.89
C PRO A 76 16.12 4.24 9.40
N LYS A 77 16.15 4.41 10.73
CA LYS A 77 15.33 5.40 11.43
C LYS A 77 15.87 6.82 11.30
#